data_AF-A0A8K0VQY9-F1
#
_entry.id   AF-A0A8K0VQY9-F1
#
_cell.length_a   1.000
_cell.length_b   1.000
_cell.length_c   1.000
_cell.angle_alpha   90.00
_cell.angle_beta   90.00
_cell.angle_gamma   90.00
#
_symmetry.space_group_name_H-M   'P 1'
#
loop_
_entity.id
_entity.type
_entity.pdbx_description
1 polymer ?
#
loop_
_entity_poly.entity_id
_entity_poly.type
_entity_poly.pdbx_seq_one_letter_code
_entity_poly.pdbx_strand_id
1 'polypeptide(L)'
;MSAEKSPTLREYLVHVPDLPDVLSKRLALLKPHNQDAAPLVKAGRVPFFGSTLAQHGVEGEQPAENGTVMIITAENEEEIREIIKRDIFTAEAATSASQTTACSSASTTKNCWVIQKFGGTSVGKFPDKSSAKLNGDRPAVVCSARSSNNKVFGTTSRLLEVYQTLRRIVAVTHDSGMQNLLLDKMRSIIRDIRDDQVSTVQSFVKSPQIREETCRQIGEDCQELLDYIAATRRFNLDINGRSKDKMVSFGEKLSCRLMIAMLRDRHVDAEYVDLSEIIPGNSSDRLEPRYFHNAAAVFGERIAACNGRVPIITGFFGVVPGNLIDSGIGRGYSDLCAVLVAIGLRAERVQIWKEVDGIFTADPREVPDARCLPSITPSEAAELTFYGSEVIHHLALALAIQAEPPIRIFVKNVQKPWGQGTVIVPNTVDESSPRQIDDLDASDSDNTPPSPSEMSTLSGMPTAVTIKRDIIVLNILSNKQSMSHGFFVKVFTILADRDISVDLISTSEVHISMAINTTNTDMAQIGDARLKLADEGEVNVLLDMAILSLVGEELSNMTGIAGRMFSILGDHKVNMEMISQGASEINISCVIPAKDATRAINTLHAELLTIE
;
A
#
# COMPACT_ATOMS: atom_id res chain seq x y z
N MET A 1 53.78 23.26 51.36
CA MET A 1 53.36 21.84 51.44
C MET A 1 51.87 21.80 51.18
N SER A 2 51.51 21.27 50.02
CA SER A 2 50.14 21.12 49.51
C SER A 2 49.31 20.25 50.45
N ALA A 3 48.20 20.78 50.95
CA ALA A 3 47.15 19.97 51.54
C ALA A 3 46.40 19.28 50.40
N GLU A 4 46.58 17.95 50.27
CA GLU A 4 45.75 17.11 49.40
C GLU A 4 44.29 17.26 49.81
N LYS A 5 43.46 17.74 48.88
CA LYS A 5 42.00 17.65 49.02
C LYS A 5 41.64 16.17 48.99
N SER A 6 41.08 15.67 50.08
CA SER A 6 40.45 14.36 50.15
C SER A 6 39.42 14.22 49.02
N PRO A 7 39.41 13.10 48.28
CA PRO A 7 38.47 12.92 47.18
C PRO A 7 37.03 12.90 47.71
N THR A 8 36.18 13.76 47.14
CA THR A 8 34.75 13.79 47.44
C THR A 8 34.07 12.66 46.67
N LEU A 9 33.80 11.55 47.35
CA LEU A 9 32.98 10.45 46.82
C LEU A 9 31.57 10.96 46.48
N ARG A 10 31.07 10.59 45.29
CA ARG A 10 29.72 10.91 44.82
C ARG A 10 28.94 9.63 44.57
N GLU A 11 27.63 9.66 44.78
CA GLU A 11 26.73 8.56 44.48
C GLU A 11 26.13 8.74 43.08
N TYR A 12 26.14 7.66 42.30
CA TYR A 12 25.63 7.63 40.93
C TYR A 12 24.58 6.54 40.79
N LEU A 13 23.42 6.91 40.26
CA LEU A 13 22.39 5.95 39.86
C LEU A 13 22.69 5.45 38.44
N VAL A 14 22.92 4.16 38.30
CA VAL A 14 23.28 3.51 37.04
C VAL A 14 22.17 2.53 36.66
N HIS A 15 21.57 2.74 35.49
CA HIS A 15 20.61 1.80 34.89
C HIS A 15 21.26 1.11 33.69
N VAL A 16 21.30 -0.22 33.72
CA VAL A 16 21.80 -1.05 32.62
C VAL A 16 20.61 -1.76 31.97
N PRO A 17 20.15 -1.30 30.78
CA PRO A 17 19.02 -1.92 30.10
C PRO A 17 19.42 -3.24 29.45
N ASP A 18 18.50 -4.22 29.44
CA ASP A 18 18.71 -5.48 28.75
C ASP A 18 18.53 -5.27 27.22
N LEU A 19 19.44 -5.85 26.43
CA LEU A 19 19.35 -5.90 24.95
C LEU A 19 18.43 -7.06 24.49
N PRO A 20 17.98 -7.11 23.22
CA PRO A 20 17.14 -8.21 22.72
C PRO A 20 17.81 -9.57 22.96
N ASP A 21 17.05 -10.57 23.42
CA ASP A 21 17.47 -11.95 23.79
C ASP A 21 18.20 -12.16 25.14
N VAL A 22 18.33 -11.12 25.99
CA VAL A 22 19.06 -11.23 27.28
C VAL A 22 18.22 -11.85 28.42
N LEU A 23 16.88 -11.76 28.37
CA LEU A 23 15.98 -12.24 29.43
C LEU A 23 16.19 -13.73 29.76
N SER A 24 16.32 -14.57 28.74
CA SER A 24 16.56 -16.02 28.88
C SER A 24 17.93 -16.33 29.48
N LYS A 25 18.95 -15.48 29.22
CA LYS A 25 20.31 -15.62 29.77
C LYS A 25 20.39 -15.13 31.21
N ARG A 26 19.65 -14.08 31.56
CA ARG A 26 19.54 -13.52 32.92
C ARG A 26 19.05 -14.58 33.91
N LEU A 27 18.01 -15.35 33.55
CA LEU A 27 17.51 -16.45 34.40
C LEU A 27 18.56 -17.55 34.65
N ALA A 28 19.46 -17.80 33.69
CA ALA A 28 20.52 -18.80 33.83
C ALA A 28 21.75 -18.30 34.62
N LEU A 29 22.06 -17.00 34.56
CA LEU A 29 23.28 -16.40 35.11
C LEU A 29 23.05 -15.52 36.36
N LEU A 30 21.80 -15.42 36.85
CA LEU A 30 21.43 -14.62 38.02
C LEU A 30 22.20 -15.00 39.30
N LYS A 31 22.41 -16.30 39.52
CA LYS A 31 23.12 -16.83 40.70
C LYS A 31 24.60 -16.40 40.74
N PRO A 32 25.40 -16.59 39.68
CA PRO A 32 26.79 -16.12 39.67
C PRO A 32 26.91 -14.59 39.69
N HIS A 33 26.02 -13.85 39.00
CA HIS A 33 26.03 -12.38 39.00
C HIS A 33 25.85 -11.78 40.42
N ASN A 34 24.92 -12.33 41.20
CA ASN A 34 24.73 -11.93 42.60
C ASN A 34 25.92 -12.30 43.51
N GLN A 35 26.68 -13.35 43.19
CA GLN A 35 27.87 -13.73 43.97
C GLN A 35 29.04 -12.76 43.75
N ASP A 36 29.19 -12.23 42.53
CA ASP A 36 30.24 -11.25 42.19
C ASP A 36 29.91 -9.83 42.67
N ALA A 37 28.63 -9.49 42.83
CA ALA A 37 28.18 -8.22 43.39
C ALA A 37 28.29 -8.15 44.93
N ALA A 38 28.20 -9.29 45.63
CA ALA A 38 28.21 -9.35 47.10
C ALA A 38 29.46 -8.74 47.79
N PRO A 39 30.70 -8.83 47.26
CA PRO A 39 31.88 -8.18 47.84
C PRO A 39 31.81 -6.64 47.72
N LEU A 40 31.23 -6.11 46.65
CA LEU A 40 31.08 -4.66 46.41
C LEU A 40 30.01 -4.05 47.32
N VAL A 41 28.95 -4.79 47.59
CA VAL A 41 27.91 -4.43 48.57
C VAL A 41 28.51 -4.43 49.99
N LYS A 42 29.29 -5.46 50.37
CA LYS A 42 29.96 -5.52 51.68
C LYS A 42 31.01 -4.43 51.89
N ALA A 43 31.66 -3.97 50.82
CA ALA A 43 32.62 -2.87 50.87
C ALA A 43 31.96 -1.48 50.89
N GLY A 44 30.62 -1.39 50.81
CA GLY A 44 29.88 -0.13 50.80
C GLY A 44 30.00 0.68 49.52
N ARG A 45 30.59 0.12 48.44
CA ARG A 45 30.76 0.81 47.15
C ARG A 45 29.51 0.73 46.26
N VAL A 46 28.67 -0.29 46.48
CA VAL A 46 27.38 -0.44 45.81
C VAL A 46 26.30 -0.63 46.90
N PRO A 47 25.77 0.46 47.48
CA PRO A 47 24.79 0.36 48.56
C PRO A 47 23.44 -0.23 48.12
N PHE A 48 23.11 -0.16 46.82
CA PHE A 48 21.87 -0.71 46.27
C PHE A 48 22.11 -1.39 44.93
N PHE A 49 21.52 -2.57 44.76
CA PHE A 49 21.64 -3.41 43.58
C PHE A 49 20.36 -4.23 43.43
N GLY A 50 19.69 -4.15 42.28
CA GLY A 50 18.47 -4.90 42.04
C GLY A 50 17.99 -4.82 40.59
N SER A 51 17.16 -5.79 40.20
CA SER A 51 16.49 -5.77 38.91
C SER A 51 15.33 -4.77 38.90
N THR A 52 15.09 -4.16 37.75
CA THR A 52 13.93 -3.30 37.52
C THR A 52 12.74 -4.16 37.08
N LEU A 53 11.56 -3.89 37.62
CA LEU A 53 10.32 -4.59 37.24
C LEU A 53 9.71 -3.94 36.00
N ALA A 54 9.26 -4.74 35.03
CA ALA A 54 8.27 -4.29 34.07
C ALA A 54 6.93 -4.03 34.78
N GLN A 55 6.00 -3.33 34.10
CA GLN A 55 4.68 -2.95 34.62
C GLN A 55 4.00 -4.09 35.40
N HIS A 56 3.29 -3.74 36.48
CA HIS A 56 2.60 -4.72 37.34
C HIS A 56 1.65 -5.60 36.52
N GLY A 57 1.98 -6.90 36.46
CA GLY A 57 1.10 -7.94 35.92
C GLY A 57 -0.08 -8.21 36.85
N VAL A 58 -1.01 -9.05 36.38
CA VAL A 58 -2.24 -9.44 37.09
C VAL A 58 -1.89 -10.08 38.45
N GLU A 59 -2.69 -9.78 39.48
CA GLU A 59 -2.45 -10.22 40.86
C GLU A 59 -2.31 -11.75 40.96
N GLY A 60 -1.09 -12.22 41.28
CA GLY A 60 -0.73 -13.64 41.37
C GLY A 60 0.37 -14.10 40.40
N GLU A 61 0.75 -13.29 39.41
CA GLU A 61 1.90 -13.57 38.52
C GLU A 61 3.18 -12.83 38.96
N GLN A 62 4.34 -13.47 38.81
CA GLN A 62 5.63 -12.80 39.02
C GLN A 62 5.92 -11.84 37.86
N PRO A 63 6.13 -10.53 38.11
CA PRO A 63 6.40 -9.56 37.05
C PRO A 63 7.71 -9.85 36.32
N ALA A 64 7.76 -9.57 35.01
CA ALA A 64 8.97 -9.70 34.21
C ALA A 64 10.00 -8.63 34.62
N GLU A 65 11.24 -9.04 34.87
CA GLU A 65 12.34 -8.13 35.25
C GLU A 65 13.06 -7.61 33.99
N ASN A 66 13.14 -6.29 33.80
CA ASN A 66 13.81 -5.64 32.67
C ASN A 66 14.97 -4.77 33.16
N GLY A 67 16.22 -5.20 32.97
CA GLY A 67 17.40 -4.40 33.32
C GLY A 67 17.80 -4.44 34.80
N THR A 68 18.94 -3.82 35.11
CA THR A 68 19.48 -3.74 36.48
C THR A 68 19.79 -2.31 36.87
N VAL A 69 19.37 -1.92 38.06
CA VAL A 69 19.71 -0.64 38.68
C VAL A 69 20.71 -0.86 39.79
N MET A 70 21.78 -0.06 39.77
CA MET A 70 22.80 -0.03 40.81
C MET A 70 23.00 1.41 41.27
N ILE A 71 23.17 1.62 42.57
CA ILE A 71 23.72 2.87 43.10
C ILE A 71 25.19 2.60 43.39
N ILE A 72 26.09 3.36 42.76
CA ILE A 72 27.54 3.18 42.87
C ILE A 72 28.15 4.43 43.47
N THR A 73 28.97 4.26 44.50
CA THR A 73 29.74 5.34 45.13
C THR A 73 31.17 5.33 44.58
N ALA A 74 31.51 6.36 43.79
CA ALA A 74 32.80 6.47 43.09
C ALA A 74 33.33 7.90 43.10
N GLU A 75 34.64 8.05 42.87
CA GLU A 75 35.28 9.38 42.83
C GLU A 75 35.13 10.05 41.45
N ASN A 76 35.00 9.26 40.39
CA ASN A 76 34.86 9.73 39.01
C ASN A 76 34.06 8.76 38.13
N GLU A 77 33.61 9.22 36.96
CA GLU A 77 32.83 8.41 36.01
C GLU A 77 33.62 7.26 35.36
N GLU A 78 34.95 7.37 35.33
CA GLU A 78 35.81 6.35 34.73
C GLU A 78 35.82 5.07 35.55
N GLU A 79 35.82 5.20 36.88
CA GLU A 79 35.69 4.08 37.81
C GLU A 79 34.34 3.38 37.66
N ILE A 80 33.26 4.14 37.42
CA ILE A 80 31.92 3.58 37.16
C ILE A 80 31.92 2.76 35.87
N ARG A 81 32.54 3.28 34.79
CA ARG A 81 32.62 2.55 33.52
C ARG A 81 33.41 1.25 33.63
N GLU A 82 34.46 1.21 34.45
CA GLU A 82 35.22 -0.03 34.70
C GLU A 82 34.42 -1.04 35.54
N ILE A 83 33.60 -0.58 36.50
CA ILE A 83 32.67 -1.45 37.23
C ILE A 83 31.61 -2.01 36.27
N ILE A 84 31.02 -1.17 35.41
CA ILE A 84 30.03 -1.59 34.42
C ILE A 84 30.63 -2.59 33.44
N LYS A 85 31.85 -2.39 32.92
CA LYS A 85 32.50 -3.32 31.97
C LYS A 85 32.81 -4.70 32.54
N ARG A 86 32.93 -4.81 33.87
CA ARG A 86 33.13 -6.08 34.57
C ARG A 86 31.83 -6.80 34.88
N ASP A 87 30.69 -6.13 34.69
CA ASP A 87 29.39 -6.77 34.82
C ASP A 87 29.25 -7.89 33.78
N ILE A 88 28.83 -9.07 34.21
CA ILE A 88 28.76 -10.25 33.35
C ILE A 88 27.81 -10.04 32.15
N PHE A 89 26.82 -9.16 32.29
CA PHE A 89 25.86 -8.84 31.24
C PHE A 89 26.40 -7.84 30.20
N THR A 90 27.54 -7.19 30.47
CA THR A 90 28.21 -6.27 29.54
C THR A 90 29.56 -6.82 29.05
N ALA A 91 30.26 -7.64 29.84
CA ALA A 91 31.63 -8.10 29.59
C ALA A 91 31.74 -9.09 28.42
N GLU A 92 30.83 -10.06 28.28
CA GLU A 92 30.87 -11.02 27.16
C GLU A 92 30.45 -10.39 25.82
N ALA A 93 29.79 -9.23 25.84
CA ALA A 93 29.55 -8.46 24.63
C ALA A 93 30.84 -7.81 24.10
N ALA A 94 31.80 -7.46 24.97
CA ALA A 94 33.04 -6.79 24.59
C ALA A 94 34.08 -7.74 23.96
N THR A 95 34.12 -9.02 24.35
CA THR A 95 35.08 -10.00 23.82
C THR A 95 34.74 -10.48 22.41
N SER A 96 33.51 -10.25 21.92
CA SER A 96 33.15 -10.41 20.51
C SER A 96 33.44 -9.16 19.65
N ALA A 97 33.81 -8.03 20.29
CA ALA A 97 33.90 -6.73 19.63
C ALA A 97 35.33 -6.23 19.33
N SER A 98 36.40 -6.94 19.76
CA SER A 98 37.80 -6.46 19.62
C SER A 98 38.71 -7.26 18.68
N GLN A 99 38.18 -8.12 17.79
CA GLN A 99 38.97 -8.73 16.69
C GLN A 99 38.56 -8.28 15.28
N THR A 100 37.75 -7.24 15.15
CA THR A 100 37.38 -6.67 13.83
C THR A 100 37.41 -5.16 13.86
N THR A 101 38.58 -4.55 14.04
CA THR A 101 38.77 -3.14 13.65
C THR A 101 40.23 -2.81 13.39
N ALA A 102 40.79 -3.42 12.34
CA ALA A 102 41.95 -2.89 11.63
C ALA A 102 41.97 -3.39 10.18
N CYS A 103 40.94 -3.02 9.41
CA CYS A 103 41.09 -2.81 7.98
C CYS A 103 39.99 -1.85 7.50
N SER A 104 40.44 -0.73 6.95
CA SER A 104 39.68 0.39 6.45
C SER A 104 38.79 0.04 5.24
N SER A 105 37.64 0.72 5.18
CA SER A 105 36.74 0.93 4.03
C SER A 105 36.04 -0.30 3.41
N ALA A 106 34.91 -0.71 3.98
CA ALA A 106 33.79 -1.31 3.24
C ALA A 106 32.48 -1.16 4.04
N SER A 107 31.43 -0.61 3.42
CA SER A 107 30.10 -0.44 4.01
C SER A 107 29.38 -1.77 4.18
N THR A 108 29.06 -2.17 5.41
CA THR A 108 28.21 -3.35 5.69
C THR A 108 26.74 -2.97 5.53
N THR A 109 26.18 -3.22 4.34
CA THR A 109 24.74 -3.05 4.04
C THR A 109 23.92 -4.09 4.78
N LYS A 110 22.99 -3.65 5.63
CA LYS A 110 21.93 -4.49 6.22
C LYS A 110 21.08 -5.04 5.06
N ASN A 111 21.12 -6.34 4.82
CA ASN A 111 20.57 -6.97 3.61
C ASN A 111 19.04 -7.17 3.72
N CYS A 112 18.27 -6.08 3.73
CA CYS A 112 16.81 -6.07 3.92
C CYS A 112 16.06 -6.38 2.62
N TRP A 113 14.91 -7.05 2.72
CA TRP A 113 14.02 -7.26 1.58
C TRP A 113 13.28 -5.98 1.21
N VAL A 114 13.22 -5.70 -0.09
CA VAL A 114 12.47 -4.57 -0.66
C VAL A 114 11.64 -5.07 -1.83
N ILE A 115 10.32 -4.86 -1.76
CA ILE A 115 9.43 -5.28 -2.84
C ILE A 115 9.30 -4.15 -3.84
N GLN A 116 9.52 -4.41 -5.12
CA GLN A 116 9.42 -3.42 -6.20
C GLN A 116 8.31 -3.86 -7.16
N LYS A 117 7.18 -3.14 -7.13
CA LYS A 117 6.07 -3.39 -8.04
C LYS A 117 6.11 -2.44 -9.22
N PHE A 118 6.07 -2.97 -10.44
CA PHE A 118 6.00 -2.17 -11.66
C PHE A 118 4.63 -2.30 -12.33
N GLY A 119 4.00 -1.15 -12.61
CA GLY A 119 2.74 -1.11 -13.35
C GLY A 119 2.89 -1.49 -14.83
N GLY A 120 1.78 -1.84 -15.48
CA GLY A 120 1.80 -2.29 -16.88
C GLY A 120 2.36 -1.26 -17.85
N THR A 121 2.06 0.02 -17.65
CA THR A 121 2.57 1.11 -18.49
C THR A 121 4.03 1.44 -18.18
N SER A 122 4.48 1.25 -16.94
CA SER A 122 5.90 1.33 -16.54
C SER A 122 6.75 0.33 -17.32
N VAL A 123 6.35 -0.94 -17.32
CA VAL A 123 7.04 -2.01 -18.06
C VAL A 123 6.96 -1.80 -19.58
N GLY A 124 5.88 -1.19 -20.08
CA GLY A 124 5.67 -0.95 -21.50
C GLY A 124 6.45 0.24 -22.08
N LYS A 125 6.33 1.42 -21.48
CA LYS A 125 6.96 2.65 -21.97
C LYS A 125 8.41 2.79 -21.55
N PHE A 126 8.76 2.30 -20.37
CA PHE A 126 10.08 2.50 -19.78
C PHE A 126 10.73 1.18 -19.35
N PRO A 127 10.84 0.18 -20.22
CA PRO A 127 11.45 -1.11 -19.88
C PRO A 127 12.88 -0.97 -19.37
N ASP A 128 13.69 -0.10 -19.98
CA ASP A 128 15.07 0.15 -19.54
C ASP A 128 15.20 0.75 -18.16
N LYS A 129 14.23 1.58 -17.75
CA LYS A 129 14.23 2.25 -16.44
C LYS A 129 13.47 1.47 -15.37
N SER A 130 12.70 0.46 -15.78
CA SER A 130 11.90 -0.42 -14.92
C SER A 130 12.68 -1.65 -14.46
N SER A 131 13.99 -1.74 -14.72
CA SER A 131 14.81 -2.81 -14.15
C SER A 131 14.91 -2.68 -12.63
N ALA A 132 14.88 -3.81 -11.93
CA ALA A 132 15.06 -3.88 -10.47
C ALA A 132 16.27 -3.04 -10.03
N LYS A 133 16.05 -2.13 -9.09
CA LYS A 133 17.12 -1.27 -8.58
C LYS A 133 17.81 -1.96 -7.41
N LEU A 134 19.08 -2.31 -7.62
CA LEU A 134 19.94 -3.02 -6.67
C LEU A 134 20.76 -2.03 -5.86
N ASN A 135 20.13 -1.28 -4.96
CA ASN A 135 20.82 -0.32 -4.08
C ASN A 135 21.33 -1.00 -2.79
N GLY A 136 21.99 -2.16 -2.89
CA GLY A 136 22.48 -2.91 -1.73
C GLY A 136 21.43 -3.68 -0.91
N ASP A 137 20.14 -3.51 -1.25
CA ASP A 137 19.01 -4.27 -0.70
C ASP A 137 18.79 -5.59 -1.47
N ARG A 138 18.00 -6.52 -0.91
CA ARG A 138 17.51 -7.72 -1.62
C ARG A 138 16.17 -7.40 -2.29
N PRO A 139 16.11 -7.14 -3.62
CA PRO A 139 14.84 -6.84 -4.26
C PRO A 139 14.05 -8.11 -4.56
N ALA A 140 12.73 -8.00 -4.46
CA ALA A 140 11.78 -8.90 -5.10
C ALA A 140 10.87 -8.08 -6.01
N VAL A 141 10.67 -8.51 -7.26
CA VAL A 141 9.98 -7.70 -8.27
C VAL A 141 8.62 -8.29 -8.57
N VAL A 142 7.58 -7.46 -8.54
CA VAL A 142 6.22 -7.85 -8.94
C VAL A 142 5.85 -7.11 -10.22
N CYS A 143 5.49 -7.85 -11.27
CA CYS A 143 5.18 -7.29 -12.58
C CYS A 143 3.67 -7.38 -12.90
N SER A 144 3.09 -6.26 -13.31
CA SER A 144 1.79 -6.25 -14.01
C SER A 144 1.97 -6.48 -15.52
N ALA A 145 0.90 -6.88 -16.20
CA ALA A 145 0.91 -7.11 -17.64
C ALA A 145 1.20 -5.82 -18.41
N ARG A 146 2.03 -5.92 -19.44
CA ARG A 146 2.51 -4.76 -20.19
C ARG A 146 1.40 -3.98 -20.88
N SER A 147 1.57 -2.66 -20.93
CA SER A 147 0.74 -1.74 -21.70
C SER A 147 1.64 -0.72 -22.40
N SER A 148 1.63 -0.70 -23.73
CA SER A 148 2.57 0.08 -24.54
C SER A 148 2.33 1.58 -24.39
N ASN A 149 1.12 2.08 -24.65
CA ASN A 149 0.83 3.52 -24.63
C ASN A 149 -0.31 3.92 -23.69
N ASN A 150 -1.37 3.11 -23.61
CA ASN A 150 -2.56 3.40 -22.81
C ASN A 150 -3.07 2.12 -22.15
N LYS A 151 -3.42 2.20 -20.85
CA LYS A 151 -3.99 1.09 -20.07
C LYS A 151 -5.18 0.43 -20.78
N VAL A 152 -5.99 1.23 -21.49
CA VAL A 152 -7.17 0.75 -22.23
C VAL A 152 -6.81 -0.28 -23.31
N PHE A 153 -5.68 -0.10 -24.00
CA PHE A 153 -5.20 -1.00 -25.06
C PHE A 153 -4.07 -1.93 -24.59
N GLY A 154 -3.91 -2.11 -23.27
CA GLY A 154 -2.89 -2.97 -22.70
C GLY A 154 -3.11 -4.46 -22.96
N THR A 155 -2.09 -5.28 -22.68
CA THR A 155 -2.14 -6.74 -22.85
C THR A 155 -3.28 -7.37 -22.05
N THR A 156 -3.55 -6.93 -20.82
CA THR A 156 -4.72 -7.40 -20.03
C THR A 156 -6.03 -7.14 -20.76
N SER A 157 -6.25 -5.93 -21.30
CA SER A 157 -7.48 -5.60 -22.03
C SER A 157 -7.66 -6.47 -23.27
N ARG A 158 -6.58 -6.69 -24.03
CA ARG A 158 -6.58 -7.59 -25.19
C ARG A 158 -6.91 -9.04 -24.79
N LEU A 159 -6.36 -9.53 -23.68
CA LEU A 159 -6.66 -10.88 -23.15
C LEU A 159 -8.10 -10.99 -22.65
N LEU A 160 -8.67 -9.94 -22.07
CA LEU A 160 -10.08 -9.88 -21.71
C LEU A 160 -10.99 -9.91 -22.95
N GLU A 161 -10.59 -9.26 -24.06
CA GLU A 161 -11.30 -9.37 -25.34
C GLU A 161 -11.25 -10.80 -25.91
N VAL A 162 -10.10 -11.48 -25.78
CA VAL A 162 -9.96 -12.90 -26.14
C VAL A 162 -10.92 -13.75 -25.32
N TYR A 163 -11.01 -13.53 -24.00
CA TYR A 163 -11.96 -14.22 -23.13
C TYR A 163 -13.42 -13.97 -23.53
N GLN A 164 -13.81 -12.71 -23.77
CA GLN A 164 -15.16 -12.36 -24.22
C GLN A 164 -15.50 -13.01 -25.57
N THR A 165 -14.53 -13.04 -26.49
CA THR A 165 -14.69 -13.68 -27.80
C THR A 165 -14.86 -15.20 -27.64
N LEU A 166 -14.10 -15.83 -26.75
CA LEU A 166 -14.26 -17.24 -26.43
C LEU A 166 -15.64 -17.57 -25.86
N ARG A 167 -16.17 -16.73 -24.95
CA ARG A 167 -17.54 -16.89 -24.43
C ARG A 167 -18.59 -16.80 -25.53
N ARG A 168 -18.44 -15.88 -26.48
CA ARG A 168 -19.35 -15.76 -27.64
C ARG A 168 -19.30 -16.99 -28.53
N ILE A 169 -18.11 -17.55 -28.78
CA ILE A 169 -17.97 -18.78 -29.56
C ILE A 169 -18.73 -19.94 -28.92
N VAL A 170 -18.64 -20.11 -27.60
CA VAL A 170 -19.37 -21.17 -26.89
C VAL A 170 -20.88 -20.92 -26.87
N ALA A 171 -21.31 -19.66 -26.85
CA ALA A 171 -22.73 -19.31 -26.95
C ALA A 171 -23.31 -19.51 -28.37
N VAL A 172 -22.50 -19.36 -29.42
CA VAL A 172 -22.92 -19.54 -30.83
C VAL A 172 -22.74 -21.00 -31.23
N THR A 173 -23.79 -21.81 -31.09
CA THR A 173 -23.72 -23.28 -31.25
C THR A 173 -23.81 -23.81 -32.69
N HIS A 174 -24.23 -23.02 -33.68
CA HIS A 174 -24.66 -23.57 -34.99
C HIS A 174 -24.05 -22.94 -36.26
N ASP A 175 -23.19 -21.94 -36.17
CA ASP A 175 -22.55 -21.32 -37.36
C ASP A 175 -21.03 -21.55 -37.37
N SER A 176 -20.58 -22.55 -38.13
CA SER A 176 -19.16 -22.87 -38.28
C SER A 176 -18.35 -21.76 -38.96
N GLY A 177 -18.98 -20.93 -39.79
CA GLY A 177 -18.32 -19.80 -40.46
C GLY A 177 -18.02 -18.67 -39.49
N MET A 178 -19.01 -18.28 -38.68
CA MET A 178 -18.85 -17.27 -37.63
C MET A 178 -17.86 -17.71 -36.56
N GLN A 179 -17.88 -18.99 -36.16
CA GLN A 179 -16.92 -19.52 -35.19
C GLN A 179 -15.48 -19.43 -35.70
N ASN A 180 -15.22 -19.77 -36.97
CA ASN A 180 -13.89 -19.65 -37.55
C ASN A 180 -13.40 -18.20 -37.62
N LEU A 181 -14.28 -17.25 -37.97
CA LEU A 181 -13.96 -15.83 -37.99
C LEU A 181 -13.55 -15.32 -36.60
N LEU A 182 -14.30 -15.70 -35.56
CA LEU A 182 -14.00 -15.31 -34.17
C LEU A 182 -12.69 -15.94 -33.67
N LEU A 183 -12.37 -17.17 -34.10
CA LEU A 183 -11.10 -17.83 -33.77
C LEU A 183 -9.91 -17.16 -34.44
N ASP A 184 -10.05 -16.78 -35.71
CA ASP A 184 -9.00 -16.06 -36.42
C ASP A 184 -8.78 -14.67 -35.81
N LYS A 185 -9.85 -14.01 -35.34
CA LYS A 185 -9.75 -12.78 -34.55
C LYS A 185 -8.95 -13.00 -33.25
N MET A 186 -9.26 -14.03 -32.47
CA MET A 186 -8.51 -14.34 -31.23
C MET A 186 -7.04 -14.65 -31.50
N ARG A 187 -6.76 -15.45 -32.54
CA ARG A 187 -5.39 -15.77 -32.97
C ARG A 187 -4.63 -14.52 -33.40
N SER A 188 -5.30 -13.59 -34.09
CA SER A 188 -4.71 -12.29 -34.43
C SER A 188 -4.32 -11.52 -33.18
N ILE A 189 -5.22 -11.39 -32.20
CA ILE A 189 -4.93 -10.66 -30.95
C ILE A 189 -3.73 -11.27 -30.21
N ILE A 190 -3.65 -12.61 -30.11
CA ILE A 190 -2.52 -13.30 -29.45
C ILE A 190 -1.22 -13.08 -30.23
N ARG A 191 -1.28 -13.11 -31.57
CA ARG A 191 -0.14 -12.81 -32.43
C ARG A 191 0.35 -11.37 -32.23
N ASP A 192 -0.57 -10.40 -32.17
CA ASP A 192 -0.23 -8.99 -31.94
C ASP A 192 0.43 -8.79 -30.57
N ILE A 193 -0.07 -9.47 -29.53
CA ILE A 193 0.58 -9.48 -28.20
C ILE A 193 2.00 -10.05 -28.29
N ARG A 194 2.18 -11.18 -28.97
CA ARG A 194 3.48 -11.83 -29.14
C ARG A 194 4.46 -10.92 -29.89
N ASP A 195 4.05 -10.38 -31.02
CA ASP A 195 4.90 -9.59 -31.91
C ASP A 195 5.29 -8.26 -31.22
N ASP A 196 4.36 -7.63 -30.49
CA ASP A 196 4.66 -6.50 -29.63
C ASP A 196 5.75 -6.84 -28.59
N GLN A 197 5.65 -8.00 -27.93
CA GLN A 197 6.63 -8.42 -26.90
C GLN A 197 8.00 -8.71 -27.51
N VAL A 198 8.03 -9.47 -28.61
CA VAL A 198 9.25 -9.80 -29.35
C VAL A 198 9.95 -8.54 -29.85
N SER A 199 9.22 -7.59 -30.43
CA SER A 199 9.77 -6.30 -30.88
C SER A 199 10.46 -5.54 -29.75
N THR A 200 9.89 -5.58 -28.54
CA THR A 200 10.50 -4.93 -27.36
C THR A 200 11.75 -5.65 -26.88
N VAL A 201 11.73 -6.98 -26.82
CA VAL A 201 12.94 -7.77 -26.49
C VAL A 201 14.06 -7.45 -27.47
N GLN A 202 13.75 -7.38 -28.76
CA GLN A 202 14.73 -7.06 -29.81
C GLN A 202 15.29 -5.64 -29.70
N SER A 203 14.50 -4.69 -29.20
CA SER A 203 14.90 -3.29 -29.06
C SER A 203 15.75 -3.01 -27.83
N PHE A 204 15.47 -3.69 -26.70
CA PHE A 204 16.04 -3.34 -25.40
C PHE A 204 17.07 -4.33 -24.84
N VAL A 205 17.04 -5.60 -25.25
CA VAL A 205 18.04 -6.60 -24.82
C VAL A 205 19.22 -6.57 -25.79
N LYS A 206 20.44 -6.41 -25.30
CA LYS A 206 21.63 -6.30 -26.16
C LYS A 206 22.20 -7.66 -26.56
N SER A 207 22.24 -8.61 -25.62
CA SER A 207 22.79 -9.94 -25.84
C SER A 207 21.95 -10.74 -26.85
N PRO A 208 22.55 -11.23 -27.95
CA PRO A 208 21.82 -12.00 -28.96
C PRO A 208 21.33 -13.35 -28.41
N GLN A 209 22.08 -13.98 -27.52
CA GLN A 209 21.73 -15.25 -26.89
C GLN A 209 20.47 -15.11 -26.02
N ILE A 210 20.44 -14.09 -25.16
CA ILE A 210 19.29 -13.81 -24.27
C ILE A 210 18.07 -13.43 -25.11
N ARG A 211 18.25 -12.64 -26.18
CA ARG A 211 17.16 -12.28 -27.10
C ARG A 211 16.52 -13.51 -27.73
N GLU A 212 17.32 -14.42 -28.29
CA GLU A 212 16.81 -15.61 -28.96
C GLU A 212 16.09 -16.54 -27.97
N GLU A 213 16.69 -16.77 -26.81
CA GLU A 213 16.07 -17.57 -25.74
C GLU A 213 14.73 -16.98 -25.29
N THR A 214 14.68 -15.66 -25.06
CA THR A 214 13.48 -14.98 -24.58
C THR A 214 12.39 -14.95 -25.66
N CYS A 215 12.75 -14.69 -26.93
CA CYS A 215 11.79 -14.75 -28.04
C CYS A 215 11.18 -16.15 -28.18
N ARG A 216 11.99 -17.21 -28.02
CA ARG A 216 11.52 -18.59 -28.03
C ARG A 216 10.55 -18.86 -26.87
N GLN A 217 10.90 -18.47 -25.65
CA GLN A 217 10.04 -18.62 -24.47
C GLN A 217 8.70 -17.88 -24.62
N ILE A 218 8.72 -16.65 -25.16
CA ILE A 218 7.49 -15.89 -25.46
C ILE A 218 6.62 -16.64 -26.49
N GLY A 219 7.25 -17.20 -27.53
CA GLY A 219 6.54 -18.01 -28.52
C GLY A 219 5.88 -19.25 -27.92
N GLU A 220 6.60 -19.96 -27.05
CA GLU A 220 6.10 -21.13 -26.31
C GLU A 220 4.94 -20.76 -25.37
N ASP A 221 5.07 -19.68 -24.59
CA ASP A 221 4.03 -19.20 -23.67
C ASP A 221 2.75 -18.76 -24.46
N CYS A 222 2.90 -18.16 -25.64
CA CYS A 222 1.76 -17.83 -26.51
C CYS A 222 1.12 -19.07 -27.14
N GLN A 223 1.91 -20.11 -27.46
CA GLN A 223 1.38 -21.37 -27.96
C GLN A 223 0.62 -22.12 -26.86
N GLU A 224 1.13 -22.12 -25.63
CA GLU A 224 0.45 -22.67 -24.45
C GLU A 224 -0.94 -22.05 -24.26
N LEU A 225 -1.07 -20.72 -24.42
CA LEU A 225 -2.36 -20.03 -24.36
C LEU A 225 -3.31 -20.46 -25.49
N LEU A 226 -2.80 -20.65 -26.72
CA LEU A 226 -3.60 -21.15 -27.84
C LEU A 226 -4.07 -22.59 -27.60
N ASP A 227 -3.22 -23.44 -27.04
CA ASP A 227 -3.53 -24.82 -26.71
C ASP A 227 -4.57 -24.89 -25.58
N TYR A 228 -4.46 -24.01 -24.58
CA TYR A 228 -5.47 -23.85 -23.53
C TYR A 228 -6.84 -23.49 -24.12
N ILE A 229 -6.90 -22.49 -25.01
CA ILE A 229 -8.14 -22.08 -25.69
C ILE A 229 -8.72 -23.23 -26.53
N ALA A 230 -7.87 -23.95 -27.26
CA ALA A 230 -8.28 -25.10 -28.06
C ALA A 230 -8.85 -26.23 -27.18
N ALA A 231 -8.22 -26.50 -26.02
CA ALA A 231 -8.67 -27.49 -25.06
C ALA A 231 -10.01 -27.11 -24.42
N THR A 232 -10.17 -25.85 -23.97
CA THR A 232 -11.44 -25.33 -23.42
C THR A 232 -12.59 -25.55 -24.39
N ARG A 233 -12.37 -25.29 -25.69
CA ARG A 233 -13.37 -25.55 -26.74
C ARG A 233 -13.62 -27.05 -26.96
N ARG A 234 -12.55 -27.85 -27.07
CA ARG A 234 -12.66 -29.27 -27.44
C ARG A 234 -13.38 -30.10 -26.39
N PHE A 235 -13.14 -29.78 -25.13
CA PHE A 235 -13.71 -30.49 -23.98
C PHE A 235 -14.92 -29.78 -23.37
N ASN A 236 -15.38 -28.68 -23.98
CA ASN A 236 -16.49 -27.86 -23.50
C ASN A 236 -16.36 -27.52 -22.00
N LEU A 237 -15.16 -27.10 -21.59
CA LEU A 237 -14.90 -26.73 -20.21
C LEU A 237 -15.66 -25.43 -19.89
N ASP A 238 -16.22 -25.36 -18.68
CA ASP A 238 -16.97 -24.20 -18.22
C ASP A 238 -16.09 -22.94 -18.28
N ILE A 239 -16.49 -21.99 -19.14
CA ILE A 239 -15.85 -20.67 -19.22
C ILE A 239 -16.37 -19.81 -18.06
N ASN A 240 -15.73 -19.96 -16.91
CA ASN A 240 -16.04 -19.23 -15.69
C ASN A 240 -15.00 -18.13 -15.43
N GLY A 241 -15.08 -17.48 -14.27
CA GLY A 241 -14.12 -16.44 -13.88
C GLY A 241 -12.70 -16.98 -13.66
N ARG A 242 -12.52 -18.27 -13.34
CA ARG A 242 -11.19 -18.88 -13.23
C ARG A 242 -10.47 -18.95 -14.57
N SER A 243 -11.20 -19.27 -15.65
CA SER A 243 -10.64 -19.22 -17.01
C SER A 243 -10.25 -17.80 -17.41
N LYS A 244 -11.03 -16.79 -16.99
CA LYS A 244 -10.71 -15.37 -17.21
C LYS A 244 -9.39 -14.99 -16.53
N ASP A 245 -9.28 -15.35 -15.26
CA ASP A 245 -8.12 -15.08 -14.41
C ASP A 245 -6.84 -15.75 -14.96
N LYS A 246 -6.92 -17.03 -15.34
CA LYS A 246 -5.78 -17.73 -15.96
C LYS A 246 -5.38 -17.10 -17.30
N MET A 247 -6.32 -16.63 -18.11
CA MET A 247 -5.98 -15.93 -19.35
C MET A 247 -5.25 -14.61 -19.09
N VAL A 248 -5.68 -13.84 -18.09
CA VAL A 248 -5.03 -12.56 -17.74
C VAL A 248 -3.64 -12.77 -17.15
N SER A 249 -3.42 -13.84 -16.39
CA SER A 249 -2.11 -14.15 -15.80
C SER A 249 -1.01 -14.37 -16.85
N PHE A 250 -1.35 -14.87 -18.05
CA PHE A 250 -0.39 -14.97 -19.17
C PHE A 250 0.23 -13.61 -19.53
N GLY A 251 -0.54 -12.51 -19.45
CA GLY A 251 -0.01 -11.18 -19.75
C GLY A 251 1.10 -10.75 -18.79
N GLU A 252 1.01 -11.18 -17.53
CA GLU A 252 2.01 -10.91 -16.50
C GLU A 252 3.20 -11.84 -16.63
N LYS A 253 2.97 -13.14 -16.91
CA LYS A 253 4.02 -14.10 -17.25
C LYS A 253 4.94 -13.57 -18.36
N LEU A 254 4.36 -13.08 -19.46
CA LEU A 254 5.13 -12.45 -20.55
C LEU A 254 5.93 -11.23 -20.11
N SER A 255 5.39 -10.43 -19.17
CA SER A 255 6.07 -9.25 -18.63
C SER A 255 7.21 -9.63 -17.69
N CYS A 256 7.07 -10.70 -16.92
CA CYS A 256 8.14 -11.29 -16.12
C CYS A 256 9.28 -11.82 -17.00
N ARG A 257 8.97 -12.50 -18.13
CA ARG A 257 9.99 -12.95 -19.11
C ARG A 257 10.85 -11.79 -19.60
N LEU A 258 10.20 -10.69 -19.98
CA LEU A 258 10.89 -9.48 -20.43
C LEU A 258 11.80 -8.90 -19.33
N MET A 259 11.30 -8.81 -18.10
CA MET A 259 12.07 -8.30 -16.95
C MET A 259 13.30 -9.17 -16.66
N ILE A 260 13.15 -10.49 -16.68
CA ILE A 260 14.26 -11.45 -16.48
C ILE A 260 15.32 -11.26 -17.56
N ALA A 261 14.92 -11.16 -18.83
CA ALA A 261 15.83 -10.94 -19.95
C ALA A 261 16.65 -9.65 -19.76
N MET A 262 16.00 -8.57 -19.32
CA MET A 262 16.63 -7.27 -19.06
C MET A 262 17.57 -7.26 -17.86
N LEU A 263 17.30 -8.06 -16.84
CA LEU A 263 18.18 -8.22 -15.68
C LEU A 263 19.40 -9.07 -16.03
N ARG A 264 19.19 -10.18 -16.75
CA ARG A 264 20.28 -11.04 -17.23
C ARG A 264 21.21 -10.32 -18.19
N ASP A 265 20.68 -9.45 -19.07
CA ASP A 265 21.48 -8.60 -19.97
C ASP A 265 22.38 -7.61 -19.20
N ARG A 266 22.02 -7.29 -17.95
CA ARG A 266 22.80 -6.49 -17.00
C ARG A 266 23.61 -7.34 -16.00
N HIS A 267 23.77 -8.63 -16.27
CA HIS A 267 24.48 -9.59 -15.40
C HIS A 267 23.87 -9.76 -14.00
N VAL A 268 22.56 -9.54 -13.86
CA VAL A 268 21.80 -9.80 -12.64
C VAL A 268 21.07 -11.13 -12.80
N ASP A 269 21.35 -12.09 -11.91
CA ASP A 269 20.64 -13.37 -11.92
C ASP A 269 19.21 -13.21 -11.37
N ALA A 270 18.26 -13.77 -12.11
CA ALA A 270 16.83 -13.60 -11.86
C ALA A 270 16.08 -14.90 -12.14
N GLU A 271 15.09 -15.19 -11.27
CA GLU A 271 14.26 -16.39 -11.32
C GLU A 271 12.79 -15.99 -11.53
N TYR A 272 12.12 -16.69 -12.46
CA TYR A 272 10.67 -16.57 -12.62
C TYR A 272 9.95 -17.28 -11.46
N VAL A 273 9.05 -16.57 -10.79
CA VAL A 273 8.21 -17.09 -9.71
C VAL A 273 6.74 -16.91 -10.07
N ASP A 274 6.02 -18.01 -10.19
CA ASP A 274 4.58 -18.04 -10.43
C ASP A 274 3.85 -18.37 -9.13
N LEU A 275 2.96 -17.47 -8.69
CA LEU A 275 2.15 -17.65 -7.48
C LEU A 275 0.73 -18.16 -7.77
N SER A 276 0.38 -18.43 -9.03
CA SER A 276 -0.99 -18.77 -9.43
C SER A 276 -1.49 -20.12 -8.87
N GLU A 277 -0.59 -21.09 -8.68
CA GLU A 277 -0.95 -22.47 -8.32
C GLU A 277 -0.52 -22.85 -6.90
N ILE A 278 0.01 -21.89 -6.14
CA ILE A 278 0.65 -22.14 -4.84
C ILE A 278 -0.37 -22.24 -3.69
N ILE A 279 -1.50 -21.54 -3.81
CA ILE A 279 -2.54 -21.55 -2.77
C ILE A 279 -3.49 -22.73 -3.03
N PRO A 280 -3.65 -23.69 -2.09
CA PRO A 280 -4.60 -24.78 -2.22
C PRO A 280 -6.03 -24.23 -2.31
N GLY A 281 -6.79 -24.61 -3.35
CA GLY A 281 -8.11 -24.06 -3.68
C GLY A 281 -9.29 -24.44 -2.76
N ASN A 282 -9.05 -24.64 -1.45
CA ASN A 282 -10.02 -25.18 -0.50
C ASN A 282 -10.46 -24.20 0.61
N SER A 283 -10.43 -22.90 0.37
CA SER A 283 -10.98 -21.91 1.31
C SER A 283 -12.37 -21.44 0.85
N SER A 284 -13.29 -21.37 1.81
CA SER A 284 -14.67 -20.88 1.71
C SER A 284 -14.85 -19.65 0.81
N ASP A 285 -16.08 -19.45 0.32
CA ASP A 285 -16.52 -18.39 -0.60
C ASP A 285 -16.30 -16.93 -0.13
N ARG A 286 -15.57 -16.69 0.96
CA ARG A 286 -15.34 -15.36 1.54
C ARG A 286 -13.86 -15.02 1.65
N LEU A 287 -13.53 -13.80 1.21
CA LEU A 287 -12.26 -13.12 1.42
C LEU A 287 -12.08 -12.78 2.91
N GLU A 288 -11.66 -13.75 3.71
CA GLU A 288 -11.40 -13.55 5.13
C GLU A 288 -9.92 -13.19 5.40
N PRO A 289 -9.62 -12.43 6.48
CA PRO A 289 -8.24 -12.09 6.85
C PRO A 289 -7.27 -13.28 6.94
N ARG A 290 -7.79 -14.46 7.35
CA ARG A 290 -7.03 -15.71 7.42
C ARG A 290 -6.47 -16.16 6.06
N TYR A 291 -7.21 -15.92 4.97
CA TYR A 291 -6.74 -16.24 3.62
C TYR A 291 -5.47 -15.46 3.29
N PHE A 292 -5.46 -14.15 3.56
CA PHE A 292 -4.32 -13.29 3.29
C PHE A 292 -3.09 -13.64 4.13
N HIS A 293 -3.29 -13.99 5.41
CA HIS A 293 -2.20 -14.44 6.27
C HIS A 293 -1.55 -15.73 5.74
N ASN A 294 -2.36 -16.72 5.36
CA ASN A 294 -1.86 -17.97 4.79
C ASN A 294 -1.17 -17.73 3.44
N ALA A 295 -1.75 -16.90 2.57
CA ALA A 295 -1.14 -16.54 1.28
C ALA A 295 0.24 -15.91 1.46
N ALA A 296 0.35 -14.93 2.38
CA ALA A 296 1.61 -14.26 2.67
C ALA A 296 2.69 -15.25 3.16
N ALA A 297 2.35 -16.18 4.06
CA ALA A 297 3.29 -17.19 4.56
C ALA A 297 3.85 -18.06 3.42
N VAL A 298 2.98 -18.61 2.58
CA VAL A 298 3.40 -19.49 1.47
C VAL A 298 4.19 -18.71 0.40
N PHE A 299 3.83 -17.46 0.13
CA PHE A 299 4.61 -16.60 -0.77
C PHE A 299 6.02 -16.36 -0.24
N GLY A 300 6.15 -16.07 1.06
CA GLY A 300 7.44 -15.89 1.72
C GLY A 300 8.35 -17.11 1.57
N GLU A 301 7.82 -18.31 1.83
CA GLU A 301 8.56 -19.58 1.68
C GLU A 301 9.03 -19.82 0.24
N ARG A 302 8.13 -19.67 -0.75
CA ARG A 302 8.47 -19.87 -2.17
C ARG A 302 9.57 -18.92 -2.64
N ILE A 303 9.52 -17.67 -2.19
CA ILE A 303 10.45 -16.63 -2.63
C ILE A 303 11.80 -16.75 -1.89
N ALA A 304 11.78 -17.12 -0.60
CA ALA A 304 12.99 -17.41 0.15
C ALA A 304 13.83 -18.54 -0.50
N ALA A 305 13.17 -19.49 -1.18
CA ALA A 305 13.83 -20.58 -1.90
C ALA A 305 14.62 -20.16 -3.16
N CYS A 306 14.56 -18.90 -3.59
CA CYS A 306 15.28 -18.40 -4.77
C CYS A 306 16.81 -18.25 -4.58
N ASN A 307 17.37 -18.60 -3.40
CA ASN A 307 18.80 -18.79 -3.13
C ASN A 307 19.74 -17.67 -3.65
N GLY A 308 19.37 -16.41 -3.43
CA GLY A 308 20.18 -15.23 -3.79
C GLY A 308 19.92 -14.66 -5.18
N ARG A 309 19.09 -15.32 -6.00
CA ARG A 309 18.57 -14.76 -7.27
C ARG A 309 17.47 -13.76 -7.01
N VAL A 310 17.31 -12.79 -7.90
CA VAL A 310 16.21 -11.82 -7.83
C VAL A 310 14.90 -12.51 -8.27
N PRO A 311 13.90 -12.67 -7.38
CA PRO A 311 12.62 -13.28 -7.74
C PRO A 311 11.78 -12.28 -8.56
N ILE A 312 11.34 -12.71 -9.73
CA ILE A 312 10.45 -11.95 -10.63
C ILE A 312 9.08 -12.64 -10.62
N ILE A 313 8.12 -11.96 -10.00
CA ILE A 313 6.86 -12.51 -9.52
C ILE A 313 5.71 -11.97 -10.39
N THR A 314 4.77 -12.84 -10.74
CA THR A 314 3.50 -12.42 -11.37
C THR A 314 2.63 -11.65 -10.38
N GLY A 315 2.02 -10.54 -10.81
CA GLY A 315 1.07 -9.80 -9.97
C GLY A 315 -0.19 -10.58 -9.61
N PHE A 316 -0.54 -11.58 -10.42
CA PHE A 316 -1.63 -12.52 -10.30
C PHE A 316 -1.20 -13.66 -9.39
N PHE A 317 -2.08 -14.02 -8.46
CA PHE A 317 -1.83 -15.08 -7.48
C PHE A 317 -3.10 -15.84 -7.17
N GLY A 318 -2.95 -17.16 -7.00
CA GLY A 318 -3.94 -18.09 -6.46
C GLY A 318 -5.31 -18.14 -7.14
N VAL A 319 -6.11 -19.10 -6.68
CA VAL A 319 -7.56 -19.06 -6.83
C VAL A 319 -8.09 -18.23 -5.67
N VAL A 320 -8.55 -17.01 -5.97
CA VAL A 320 -9.21 -16.16 -4.99
C VAL A 320 -10.71 -16.48 -4.96
N PRO A 321 -11.34 -16.67 -3.78
CA PRO A 321 -12.79 -16.80 -3.69
C PRO A 321 -13.51 -15.64 -4.39
N GLY A 322 -14.38 -15.94 -5.35
CA GLY A 322 -15.08 -14.94 -6.17
C GLY A 322 -14.37 -14.48 -7.46
N ASN A 323 -13.18 -15.00 -7.79
CA ASN A 323 -12.30 -14.63 -8.92
C ASN A 323 -11.59 -13.28 -8.74
N LEU A 324 -10.32 -13.14 -9.12
CA LEU A 324 -9.51 -11.96 -8.78
C LEU A 324 -10.02 -10.66 -9.44
N ILE A 325 -10.55 -10.74 -10.66
CA ILE A 325 -10.96 -9.57 -11.45
C ILE A 325 -12.42 -9.17 -11.19
N ASP A 326 -13.30 -10.15 -10.97
CA ASP A 326 -14.75 -9.97 -10.82
C ASP A 326 -15.21 -10.07 -9.35
N SER A 327 -14.31 -10.38 -8.41
CA SER A 327 -14.56 -10.28 -6.97
C SER A 327 -14.36 -8.85 -6.46
N GLY A 328 -14.65 -8.64 -5.17
CA GLY A 328 -14.38 -7.41 -4.43
C GLY A 328 -12.91 -6.95 -4.37
N ILE A 329 -11.96 -7.64 -5.02
CA ILE A 329 -10.58 -7.14 -5.23
C ILE A 329 -10.48 -6.28 -6.49
N GLY A 330 -11.15 -6.62 -7.59
CA GLY A 330 -11.13 -5.81 -8.82
C GLY A 330 -9.73 -5.51 -9.41
N ARG A 331 -9.62 -4.38 -10.11
CA ARG A 331 -8.37 -3.94 -10.77
C ARG A 331 -7.40 -3.36 -9.73
N GLY A 332 -6.13 -3.78 -9.78
CA GLY A 332 -5.10 -3.35 -8.82
C GLY A 332 -4.59 -4.46 -7.92
N TYR A 333 -5.06 -5.69 -8.12
CA TYR A 333 -4.60 -6.89 -7.42
C TYR A 333 -3.07 -7.10 -7.43
N SER A 334 -2.33 -6.57 -8.41
CA SER A 334 -0.86 -6.65 -8.39
C SER A 334 -0.23 -5.84 -7.24
N ASP A 335 -0.86 -4.74 -6.80
CA ASP A 335 -0.41 -3.98 -5.63
C ASP A 335 -0.64 -4.79 -4.34
N LEU A 336 -1.79 -5.47 -4.28
CA LEU A 336 -2.12 -6.40 -3.21
C LEU A 336 -1.12 -7.57 -3.14
N CYS A 337 -0.75 -8.16 -4.28
CA CYS A 337 0.29 -9.20 -4.36
C CYS A 337 1.62 -8.69 -3.79
N ALA A 338 2.04 -7.47 -4.14
CA ALA A 338 3.27 -6.89 -3.64
C ALA A 338 3.27 -6.71 -2.12
N VAL A 339 2.15 -6.30 -1.53
CA VAL A 339 2.00 -6.19 -0.07
C VAL A 339 1.99 -7.57 0.59
N LEU A 340 1.28 -8.56 0.03
CA LEU A 340 1.28 -9.94 0.57
C LEU A 340 2.67 -10.57 0.57
N VAL A 341 3.43 -10.37 -0.52
CA VAL A 341 4.82 -10.79 -0.61
C VAL A 341 5.69 -10.06 0.43
N ALA A 342 5.45 -8.78 0.66
CA ALA A 342 6.16 -7.99 1.66
C ALA A 342 5.91 -8.51 3.08
N ILE A 343 4.66 -8.84 3.42
CA ILE A 343 4.28 -9.45 4.69
C ILE A 343 4.99 -10.79 4.85
N GLY A 344 4.93 -11.65 3.83
CA GLY A 344 5.55 -12.98 3.85
C GLY A 344 7.06 -12.97 4.06
N LEU A 345 7.75 -11.99 3.49
CA LEU A 345 9.21 -11.83 3.59
C LEU A 345 9.66 -10.94 4.74
N ARG A 346 8.72 -10.36 5.50
CA ARG A 346 8.99 -9.30 6.48
C ARG A 346 9.85 -8.18 5.88
N ALA A 347 9.44 -7.73 4.69
CA ALA A 347 10.16 -6.71 3.95
C ALA A 347 10.10 -5.36 4.66
N GLU A 348 11.16 -4.57 4.52
CA GLU A 348 11.27 -3.26 5.17
C GLU A 348 10.29 -2.23 4.56
N ARG A 349 10.04 -2.37 3.25
CA ARG A 349 9.22 -1.44 2.47
C ARG A 349 8.77 -2.04 1.14
N VAL A 350 7.64 -1.55 0.64
CA VAL A 350 7.13 -1.79 -0.70
C VAL A 350 7.32 -0.53 -1.54
N GLN A 351 7.82 -0.66 -2.76
CA GLN A 351 7.97 0.41 -3.73
C GLN A 351 7.00 0.17 -4.89
N ILE A 352 6.03 1.05 -5.05
CA ILE A 352 5.09 1.06 -6.16
C ILE A 352 5.59 2.06 -7.21
N TRP A 353 6.09 1.52 -8.31
CA TRP A 353 6.68 2.28 -9.40
C TRP A 353 5.62 2.68 -10.45
N LYS A 354 5.50 3.98 -10.69
CA LYS A 354 4.53 4.62 -11.60
C LYS A 354 5.18 5.59 -12.58
N GLU A 355 4.37 6.22 -13.42
CA GLU A 355 4.79 7.28 -14.36
C GLU A 355 4.73 8.69 -13.75
N VAL A 356 4.21 8.81 -12.52
CA VAL A 356 4.05 10.06 -11.78
C VAL A 356 5.01 10.11 -10.60
N ASP A 357 5.38 11.33 -10.18
CA ASP A 357 6.34 11.57 -9.09
C ASP A 357 5.86 10.98 -7.76
N GLY A 358 4.58 11.07 -7.45
CA GLY A 358 3.97 10.50 -6.25
C GLY A 358 2.48 10.75 -6.24
N ILE A 359 1.93 10.93 -5.03
CA ILE A 359 0.59 11.46 -4.78
C ILE A 359 0.73 12.98 -4.70
N PHE A 360 -0.19 13.71 -5.32
CA PHE A 360 -0.17 15.17 -5.39
C PHE A 360 -1.30 15.77 -4.56
N THR A 361 -1.14 17.04 -4.17
CA THR A 361 -2.17 17.85 -3.51
C THR A 361 -3.46 18.01 -4.34
N ALA A 362 -3.37 17.87 -5.67
CA ALA A 362 -4.47 17.85 -6.62
C ALA A 362 -4.00 17.15 -7.92
N ASP A 363 -4.88 16.81 -8.87
CA ASP A 363 -4.42 16.27 -10.16
C ASP A 363 -3.61 17.33 -10.92
N PRO A 364 -2.30 17.11 -11.20
CA PRO A 364 -1.44 18.07 -11.88
C PRO A 364 -1.88 18.36 -13.34
N ARG A 365 -2.78 17.55 -13.92
CA ARG A 365 -3.38 17.83 -15.23
C ARG A 365 -4.47 18.90 -15.17
N GLU A 366 -5.06 19.11 -13.99
CA GLU A 366 -6.13 20.07 -13.77
C GLU A 366 -5.67 21.31 -13.01
N VAL A 367 -4.74 21.12 -12.08
CA VAL A 367 -4.15 22.16 -11.25
C VAL A 367 -2.64 22.19 -11.49
N PRO A 368 -2.13 23.13 -12.30
CA PRO A 368 -0.71 23.20 -12.65
C PRO A 368 0.22 23.38 -11.44
N ASP A 369 -0.25 24.06 -10.39
CA ASP A 369 0.50 24.33 -9.16
C ASP A 369 0.43 23.18 -8.14
N ALA A 370 -0.11 22.02 -8.52
CA ALA A 370 -0.18 20.86 -7.66
C ALA A 370 1.22 20.37 -7.25
N ARG A 371 1.40 20.16 -5.94
CA ARG A 371 2.69 19.74 -5.36
C ARG A 371 2.66 18.26 -5.04
N CYS A 372 3.80 17.58 -5.19
CA CYS A 372 3.95 16.19 -4.75
C CYS A 372 4.04 16.15 -3.23
N LEU A 373 3.20 15.33 -2.59
CA LEU A 373 3.21 15.12 -1.15
C LEU A 373 4.44 14.26 -0.77
N PRO A 374 5.29 14.69 0.17
CA PRO A 374 6.44 13.90 0.60
C PRO A 374 6.03 12.67 1.42
N SER A 375 5.00 12.84 2.26
CA SER A 375 4.41 11.77 3.07
C SER A 375 2.90 11.96 3.20
N ILE A 376 2.20 10.87 3.47
CA ILE A 376 0.76 10.85 3.71
C ILE A 376 0.41 9.68 4.63
N THR A 377 -0.66 9.81 5.41
CA THR A 377 -1.17 8.70 6.21
C THR A 377 -1.89 7.67 5.34
N PRO A 378 -2.05 6.42 5.79
CA PRO A 378 -2.75 5.41 5.00
C PRO A 378 -4.24 5.73 4.85
N SER A 379 -4.83 6.38 5.85
CA SER A 379 -6.24 6.77 5.85
C SER A 379 -6.51 7.86 4.81
N GLU A 380 -5.68 8.90 4.75
CA GLU A 380 -5.76 9.91 3.69
C GLU A 380 -5.49 9.32 2.30
N ALA A 381 -4.51 8.42 2.18
CA ALA A 381 -4.22 7.75 0.91
C ALA A 381 -5.40 6.88 0.42
N ALA A 382 -6.14 6.26 1.34
CA ALA A 382 -7.33 5.48 1.02
C ALA A 382 -8.45 6.38 0.48
N GLU A 383 -8.70 7.53 1.12
CA GLU A 383 -9.68 8.53 0.67
C GLU A 383 -9.30 9.12 -0.70
N LEU A 384 -8.04 9.50 -0.90
CA LEU A 384 -7.56 9.99 -2.20
C LEU A 384 -7.69 8.95 -3.31
N THR A 385 -7.47 7.67 -2.98
CA THR A 385 -7.65 6.58 -3.93
C THR A 385 -9.11 6.45 -4.35
N PHE A 386 -10.05 6.57 -3.40
CA PHE A 386 -11.47 6.43 -3.68
C PHE A 386 -12.03 7.57 -4.55
N TYR A 387 -11.57 8.80 -4.31
CA TYR A 387 -12.16 10.03 -4.91
C TYR A 387 -11.41 10.62 -6.12
N GLY A 388 -10.35 9.98 -6.63
CA GLY A 388 -9.81 10.36 -7.95
C GLY A 388 -8.36 10.01 -8.25
N SER A 389 -7.57 9.60 -7.26
CA SER A 389 -6.15 9.31 -7.44
C SER A 389 -5.90 7.80 -7.41
N GLU A 390 -6.13 7.07 -8.52
CA GLU A 390 -5.85 5.62 -8.63
C GLU A 390 -4.34 5.31 -8.52
N VAL A 391 -3.79 5.49 -7.33
CA VAL A 391 -2.37 5.32 -7.04
C VAL A 391 -2.16 3.95 -6.40
N ILE A 392 -2.94 3.53 -5.42
CA ILE A 392 -2.71 2.25 -4.76
C ILE A 392 -4.03 1.55 -4.51
N HIS A 393 -4.07 0.24 -4.67
CA HIS A 393 -5.25 -0.54 -4.33
C HIS A 393 -5.63 -0.44 -2.84
N HIS A 394 -6.90 -0.17 -2.52
CA HIS A 394 -7.37 0.05 -1.14
C HIS A 394 -7.10 -1.14 -0.19
N LEU A 395 -7.32 -2.38 -0.64
CA LEU A 395 -6.99 -3.57 0.17
C LEU A 395 -5.49 -3.70 0.43
N ALA A 396 -4.64 -3.23 -0.48
CA ALA A 396 -3.19 -3.27 -0.30
C ALA A 396 -2.77 -2.29 0.81
N LEU A 397 -3.39 -1.10 0.85
CA LEU A 397 -3.21 -0.16 1.96
C LEU A 397 -3.65 -0.78 3.30
N ALA A 398 -4.86 -1.34 3.36
CA ALA A 398 -5.39 -1.95 4.57
C ALA A 398 -4.48 -3.05 5.14
N LEU A 399 -3.99 -3.97 4.28
CA LEU A 399 -3.10 -5.04 4.72
C LEU A 399 -1.71 -4.54 5.13
N ALA A 400 -1.19 -3.49 4.49
CA ALA A 400 0.10 -2.91 4.87
C ALA A 400 0.07 -2.27 6.26
N ILE A 401 -1.07 -1.68 6.65
CA ILE A 401 -1.29 -1.11 7.99
C ILE A 401 -1.41 -2.22 9.03
N GLN A 402 -2.18 -3.27 8.73
CA GLN A 402 -2.44 -4.38 9.65
C GLN A 402 -1.25 -5.34 9.80
N ALA A 403 -0.19 -5.19 9.00
CA ALA A 403 1.00 -6.01 9.08
C ALA A 403 1.77 -5.75 10.39
N GLU A 404 2.45 -6.77 10.90
CA GLU A 404 3.31 -6.68 12.09
C GLU A 404 4.76 -7.04 11.74
N PRO A 405 5.70 -6.07 11.69
CA PRO A 405 5.48 -4.62 11.81
C PRO A 405 4.78 -4.00 10.59
N PRO A 406 4.17 -2.81 10.72
CA PRO A 406 3.52 -2.11 9.61
C PRO A 406 4.48 -1.83 8.46
N ILE A 407 3.99 -1.99 7.23
CA ILE A 407 4.82 -1.90 6.03
C ILE A 407 4.68 -0.51 5.41
N ARG A 408 5.82 0.17 5.24
CA ARG A 408 5.88 1.46 4.53
C ARG A 408 5.75 1.26 3.02
N ILE A 409 4.90 2.04 2.38
CA ILE A 409 4.71 2.01 0.93
C ILE A 409 5.28 3.29 0.32
N PHE A 410 6.15 3.15 -0.67
CA PHE A 410 6.76 4.25 -1.41
C PHE A 410 6.17 4.30 -2.80
N VAL A 411 5.51 5.41 -3.16
CA VAL A 411 5.09 5.68 -4.53
C VAL A 411 6.22 6.44 -5.23
N LYS A 412 6.77 5.86 -6.29
CA LYS A 412 7.94 6.42 -6.99
C LYS A 412 7.73 6.52 -8.50
N ASN A 413 8.42 7.47 -9.13
CA ASN A 413 8.44 7.61 -10.59
C ASN A 413 9.55 6.76 -11.22
N VAL A 414 9.18 5.95 -12.22
CA VAL A 414 10.11 5.19 -13.05
C VAL A 414 11.05 6.10 -13.85
N GLN A 415 10.57 7.26 -14.31
CA GLN A 415 11.37 8.21 -15.08
C GLN A 415 12.36 8.99 -14.23
N LYS A 416 11.96 9.34 -13.00
CA LYS A 416 12.74 10.10 -12.01
C LYS A 416 13.01 9.24 -10.77
N PRO A 417 13.85 8.21 -10.86
CA PRO A 417 13.97 7.20 -9.80
C PRO A 417 14.60 7.71 -8.50
N TRP A 418 15.38 8.77 -8.60
CA TRP A 418 16.03 9.47 -7.48
C TRP A 418 15.13 10.55 -6.88
N GLY A 419 13.93 10.77 -7.42
CA GLY A 419 12.93 11.63 -6.79
C GLY A 419 12.49 11.06 -5.44
N GLN A 420 12.10 11.95 -4.54
CA GLN A 420 11.60 11.59 -3.21
C GLN A 420 10.32 10.75 -3.31
N GLY A 421 9.42 11.16 -4.20
CA GLY A 421 8.09 10.58 -4.36
C GLY A 421 7.23 10.79 -3.11
N THR A 422 6.33 9.86 -2.84
CA THR A 422 5.46 9.92 -1.64
C THR A 422 5.64 8.68 -0.79
N VAL A 423 5.80 8.87 0.51
CA VAL A 423 5.85 7.77 1.49
C VAL A 423 4.52 7.69 2.23
N ILE A 424 3.87 6.53 2.17
CA ILE A 424 2.73 6.22 3.02
C ILE A 424 3.29 5.62 4.32
N VAL A 425 3.15 6.39 5.40
CA VAL A 425 3.67 6.04 6.71
C VAL A 425 2.50 5.55 7.56
N PRO A 426 2.48 4.28 7.99
CA PRO A 426 1.47 3.82 8.94
C PRO A 426 1.54 4.63 10.23
N ASN A 427 0.39 5.15 10.70
CA ASN A 427 0.32 5.87 11.97
C ASN A 427 0.76 4.91 13.09
N THR A 428 1.95 5.15 13.65
CA THR A 428 2.31 4.56 14.94
C THR A 428 1.50 5.31 15.98
N VAL A 429 0.50 4.63 16.56
CA VAL A 429 -0.27 5.18 17.67
C VAL A 429 0.70 5.35 18.84
N ASP A 430 1.23 6.57 19.04
CA ASP A 430 1.80 6.97 20.32
C ASP A 430 0.62 7.23 21.26
N GLU A 431 0.13 6.18 21.90
CA GLU A 431 -1.00 6.22 22.83
C GLU A 431 -0.62 6.79 24.22
N SER A 432 0.37 7.69 24.29
CA SER A 432 0.81 8.26 25.57
C SER A 432 1.14 9.76 25.49
N SER A 433 0.10 10.60 25.47
CA SER A 433 0.05 11.79 26.33
C SER A 433 -1.33 12.46 26.29
N PRO A 434 -2.04 12.57 27.44
CA PRO A 434 -3.08 13.59 27.57
C PRO A 434 -2.38 14.95 27.57
N ARG A 435 -2.64 15.80 26.58
CA ARG A 435 -2.10 17.17 26.54
C ARG A 435 -2.75 17.99 27.66
N GLN A 436 -2.04 18.15 28.77
CA GLN A 436 -2.24 19.28 29.68
C GLN A 436 -1.58 20.52 29.05
N ILE A 437 -2.34 21.61 29.05
CA ILE A 437 -1.89 22.97 28.76
C ILE A 437 -0.93 23.36 29.88
N ASP A 438 0.30 23.77 29.56
CA ASP A 438 0.99 24.87 30.23
C ASP A 438 2.31 25.27 29.53
N ASP A 439 2.43 26.59 29.37
CA ASP A 439 3.60 27.47 29.30
C ASP A 439 4.62 27.52 28.14
N LEU A 440 4.63 28.74 27.57
CA LEU A 440 5.63 29.52 26.87
C LEU A 440 7.09 29.29 27.34
N ASP A 441 8.02 29.08 26.41
CA ASP A 441 9.19 29.95 26.25
C ASP A 441 10.01 29.62 24.98
N ALA A 442 10.56 30.68 24.38
CA ALA A 442 11.33 30.67 23.15
C ALA A 442 12.84 30.57 23.42
N SER A 443 13.58 29.80 22.60
CA SER A 443 14.79 30.25 21.87
C SER A 443 15.62 29.09 21.29
N ASP A 444 16.26 29.45 20.17
CA ASP A 444 17.47 28.90 19.54
C ASP A 444 17.40 27.76 18.49
N SER A 445 18.00 28.14 17.37
CA SER A 445 18.20 27.47 16.09
C SER A 445 19.38 26.50 16.09
N ASP A 446 19.27 25.35 15.42
CA ASP A 446 20.35 24.87 14.55
C ASP A 446 19.92 23.78 13.53
N ASN A 447 20.62 23.74 12.40
CA ASN A 447 20.34 22.91 11.21
C ASN A 447 20.57 21.40 11.44
N THR A 448 19.50 20.60 11.35
CA THR A 448 19.56 19.12 11.20
C THR A 448 18.37 18.63 10.35
N PRO A 449 18.46 17.50 9.61
CA PRO A 449 17.33 16.96 8.84
C PRO A 449 16.23 16.49 9.80
N PRO A 450 14.94 16.61 9.43
CA PRO A 450 13.84 16.52 10.39
C PRO A 450 13.72 15.10 10.97
N SER A 451 13.71 15.02 12.30
CA SER A 451 13.33 13.82 13.05
C SER A 451 11.80 13.66 13.10
N PRO A 452 11.26 12.46 13.36
CA PRO A 452 9.81 12.19 13.35
C PRO A 452 8.98 13.03 14.35
N SER A 453 9.64 13.77 15.23
CA SER A 453 9.07 14.62 16.27
C SER A 453 8.75 16.06 15.83
N GLU A 454 9.11 16.48 14.61
CA GLU A 454 8.77 17.82 14.08
C GLU A 454 7.40 17.86 13.37
N MET A 455 6.69 16.73 13.34
CA MET A 455 5.47 16.53 12.55
C MET A 455 4.17 17.09 13.18
N SER A 456 4.24 17.80 14.30
CA SER A 456 3.03 18.31 14.98
C SER A 456 2.66 19.76 14.67
N THR A 457 3.32 20.43 13.72
CA THR A 457 3.08 21.86 13.42
C THR A 457 2.31 22.12 12.11
N LEU A 458 1.99 21.08 11.32
CA LEU A 458 1.04 21.16 10.20
C LEU A 458 -0.37 20.67 10.57
N SER A 459 -0.67 20.50 11.87
CA SER A 459 -2.01 20.15 12.34
C SER A 459 -2.95 21.35 12.20
N GLY A 460 -3.54 21.51 11.01
CA GLY A 460 -4.53 22.55 10.73
C GLY A 460 -4.83 22.85 9.27
N MET A 461 -4.16 22.20 8.30
CA MET A 461 -4.43 22.40 6.88
C MET A 461 -4.85 21.08 6.20
N PRO A 462 -5.77 21.14 5.24
CA PRO A 462 -6.07 19.99 4.39
C PRO A 462 -4.82 19.49 3.65
N THR A 463 -4.82 18.22 3.28
CA THR A 463 -3.70 17.57 2.60
C THR A 463 -3.83 17.65 1.08
N ALA A 464 -5.05 17.48 0.57
CA ALA A 464 -5.29 17.45 -0.87
C ALA A 464 -6.76 17.74 -1.23
N VAL A 465 -6.98 18.12 -2.49
CA VAL A 465 -8.30 18.30 -3.10
C VAL A 465 -8.39 17.37 -4.32
N THR A 466 -9.50 16.65 -4.43
CA THR A 466 -9.77 15.74 -5.55
C THR A 466 -11.11 16.07 -6.21
N ILE A 467 -11.21 15.76 -7.50
CA ILE A 467 -12.46 15.88 -8.23
C ILE A 467 -12.73 14.63 -9.06
N LYS A 468 -13.96 14.11 -8.94
CA LYS A 468 -14.46 12.97 -9.70
C LYS A 468 -15.56 13.44 -10.64
N ARG A 469 -15.33 13.32 -11.95
CA ARG A 469 -16.30 13.69 -13.00
C ARG A 469 -17.23 12.52 -13.31
N ASP A 470 -18.14 12.75 -14.26
CA ASP A 470 -19.07 11.74 -14.81
C ASP A 470 -20.02 11.19 -13.74
N ILE A 471 -20.50 12.10 -12.88
CA ILE A 471 -21.40 11.80 -11.78
C ILE A 471 -22.83 12.15 -12.18
N ILE A 472 -23.75 11.29 -11.79
CA ILE A 472 -25.19 11.53 -11.80
C ILE A 472 -25.67 11.63 -10.36
N VAL A 473 -26.53 12.61 -10.07
CA VAL A 473 -27.23 12.68 -8.79
C VAL A 473 -28.64 12.16 -8.95
N LEU A 474 -28.98 11.14 -8.18
CA LEU A 474 -30.32 10.58 -8.11
C LEU A 474 -30.97 11.02 -6.80
N ASN A 475 -32.01 11.84 -6.93
CA ASN A 475 -32.81 12.35 -5.84
C ASN A 475 -34.13 11.58 -5.80
N ILE A 476 -34.47 11.01 -4.65
CA ILE A 476 -35.72 10.27 -4.44
C ILE A 476 -36.45 10.91 -3.27
N LEU A 477 -37.66 11.40 -3.53
CA LEU A 477 -38.59 11.86 -2.52
C LEU A 477 -39.58 10.75 -2.21
N SER A 478 -39.52 10.22 -0.97
CA SER A 478 -40.43 9.19 -0.48
C SER A 478 -41.87 9.67 -0.53
N ASN A 479 -42.74 8.82 -1.06
CA ASN A 479 -44.18 8.98 -1.05
C ASN A 479 -44.83 8.52 0.27
N LYS A 480 -44.05 8.01 1.24
CA LYS A 480 -44.52 7.48 2.53
C LYS A 480 -43.99 8.33 3.70
N GLN A 481 -44.90 8.83 4.53
CA GLN A 481 -44.63 9.82 5.59
C GLN A 481 -44.06 9.26 6.91
N SER A 482 -43.86 7.94 7.10
CA SER A 482 -43.64 7.42 8.48
C SER A 482 -42.64 6.27 8.69
N MET A 483 -41.94 5.74 7.67
CA MET A 483 -40.97 4.63 7.88
C MET A 483 -39.73 4.75 6.97
N SER A 484 -38.79 5.63 7.32
CA SER A 484 -37.56 5.88 6.56
C SER A 484 -36.68 4.62 6.39
N HIS A 485 -36.61 3.76 7.41
CA HIS A 485 -35.77 2.56 7.37
C HIS A 485 -36.18 1.56 6.27
N GLY A 486 -37.49 1.31 6.13
CA GLY A 486 -38.00 0.40 5.10
C GLY A 486 -37.85 0.96 3.69
N PHE A 487 -37.96 2.29 3.55
CA PHE A 487 -37.67 2.99 2.30
C PHE A 487 -36.20 2.80 1.89
N PHE A 488 -35.25 3.05 2.80
CA PHE A 488 -33.82 2.89 2.51
C PHE A 488 -33.46 1.45 2.10
N VAL A 489 -33.96 0.44 2.81
CA VAL A 489 -33.71 -0.97 2.46
C VAL A 489 -34.12 -1.25 1.03
N LYS A 490 -35.30 -0.77 0.61
CA LYS A 490 -35.78 -1.01 -0.76
C LYS A 490 -34.97 -0.28 -1.81
N VAL A 491 -34.63 0.99 -1.56
CA VAL A 491 -33.79 1.78 -2.47
C VAL A 491 -32.46 1.08 -2.69
N PHE A 492 -31.76 0.69 -1.62
CA PHE A 492 -30.47 0.00 -1.74
C PHE A 492 -30.59 -1.40 -2.32
N THR A 493 -31.68 -2.12 -2.08
CA THR A 493 -31.94 -3.43 -2.73
C THR A 493 -32.09 -3.27 -4.24
N ILE A 494 -32.87 -2.28 -4.70
CA ILE A 494 -33.09 -2.02 -6.14
C ILE A 494 -31.79 -1.67 -6.86
N LEU A 495 -30.88 -0.94 -6.20
CA LEU A 495 -29.55 -0.61 -6.71
C LEU A 495 -28.61 -1.82 -6.68
N ALA A 496 -28.59 -2.58 -5.59
CA ALA A 496 -27.76 -3.78 -5.44
C ALA A 496 -28.11 -4.86 -6.47
N ASP A 497 -29.40 -5.10 -6.72
CA ASP A 497 -29.89 -6.04 -7.74
C ASP A 497 -29.42 -5.71 -9.17
N ARG A 498 -28.95 -4.47 -9.38
CA ARG A 498 -28.47 -3.94 -10.66
C ARG A 498 -26.98 -3.68 -10.70
N ASP A 499 -26.26 -4.02 -9.64
CA ASP A 499 -24.82 -3.76 -9.51
C ASP A 499 -24.47 -2.27 -9.65
N ILE A 500 -25.33 -1.39 -9.12
CA ILE A 500 -25.10 0.06 -9.12
C ILE A 500 -24.41 0.46 -7.82
N SER A 501 -23.15 0.88 -7.92
CA SER A 501 -22.38 1.40 -6.80
C SER A 501 -22.67 2.88 -6.57
N VAL A 502 -22.98 3.25 -5.33
CA VAL A 502 -23.20 4.64 -4.90
C VAL A 502 -21.92 5.18 -4.26
N ASP A 503 -21.49 6.37 -4.67
CA ASP A 503 -20.27 7.01 -4.14
C ASP A 503 -20.56 7.84 -2.89
N LEU A 504 -21.62 8.67 -2.93
CA LEU A 504 -22.01 9.54 -1.83
C LEU A 504 -23.50 9.45 -1.60
N ILE A 505 -23.89 9.53 -0.33
CA ILE A 505 -25.27 9.51 0.11
C ILE A 505 -25.49 10.74 1.00
N SER A 506 -26.61 11.44 0.80
CA SER A 506 -27.12 12.47 1.69
C SER A 506 -28.61 12.23 1.91
N THR A 507 -29.05 12.25 3.17
CA THR A 507 -30.42 11.85 3.54
C THR A 507 -31.11 12.91 4.38
N SER A 508 -32.43 12.94 4.26
CA SER A 508 -33.35 13.51 5.25
C SER A 508 -34.38 12.43 5.64
N GLU A 509 -35.39 12.81 6.42
CA GLU A 509 -36.44 11.86 6.84
C GLU A 509 -37.22 11.24 5.67
N VAL A 510 -37.40 12.02 4.58
CA VAL A 510 -38.20 11.62 3.41
C VAL A 510 -37.46 11.76 2.08
N HIS A 511 -36.23 12.28 2.07
CA HIS A 511 -35.45 12.48 0.86
C HIS A 511 -34.13 11.71 0.91
N ILE A 512 -33.76 11.06 -0.19
CA ILE A 512 -32.43 10.50 -0.37
C ILE A 512 -31.82 11.04 -1.66
N SER A 513 -30.63 11.60 -1.53
CA SER A 513 -29.77 12.04 -2.62
C SER A 513 -28.58 11.10 -2.70
N MET A 514 -28.32 10.57 -3.90
CA MET A 514 -27.22 9.64 -4.14
C MET A 514 -26.40 10.10 -5.34
N ALA A 515 -25.09 10.20 -5.17
CA ALA A 515 -24.16 10.44 -6.27
C ALA A 515 -23.64 9.10 -6.80
N ILE A 516 -23.77 8.87 -8.11
CA ILE A 516 -23.42 7.61 -8.77
C ILE A 516 -22.45 7.92 -9.90
N ASN A 517 -21.34 7.18 -9.99
CA ASN A 517 -20.38 7.30 -11.07
C ASN A 517 -20.84 6.51 -12.31
N THR A 518 -20.90 7.18 -13.46
CA THR A 518 -21.30 6.58 -14.73
C THR A 518 -20.17 5.87 -15.49
N THR A 519 -18.91 6.02 -15.06
CA THR A 519 -17.75 5.39 -15.73
C THR A 519 -17.86 3.86 -15.80
N ASN A 520 -18.43 3.25 -14.75
CA ASN A 520 -18.56 1.79 -14.63
C ASN A 520 -20.02 1.30 -14.73
N THR A 521 -21.00 2.20 -14.80
CA THR A 521 -22.42 1.86 -14.77
C THR A 521 -23.07 2.20 -16.10
N ASP A 522 -23.78 1.23 -16.69
CA ASP A 522 -24.51 1.44 -17.94
C ASP A 522 -25.71 2.37 -17.70
N MET A 523 -25.90 3.36 -18.58
CA MET A 523 -27.07 4.23 -18.55
C MET A 523 -28.38 3.44 -18.67
N ALA A 524 -28.36 2.26 -19.29
CA ALA A 524 -29.50 1.36 -19.32
C ALA A 524 -29.86 0.83 -17.90
N GLN A 525 -28.86 0.49 -17.08
CA GLN A 525 -29.07 0.06 -15.69
C GLN A 525 -29.66 1.20 -14.85
N ILE A 526 -29.18 2.43 -15.04
CA ILE A 526 -29.70 3.62 -14.35
C ILE A 526 -31.15 3.90 -14.77
N GLY A 527 -31.47 3.75 -16.07
CA GLY A 527 -32.84 3.88 -16.57
C GLY A 527 -33.80 2.86 -15.95
N ASP A 528 -33.38 1.60 -15.86
CA ASP A 528 -34.16 0.52 -15.24
C ASP A 528 -34.25 0.68 -13.70
N ALA A 529 -33.22 1.22 -13.05
CA ALA A 529 -33.27 1.58 -11.64
C ALA A 529 -34.30 2.69 -11.41
N ARG A 530 -34.26 3.77 -12.20
CA ARG A 530 -35.21 4.88 -12.13
C ARG A 530 -36.65 4.41 -12.24
N LEU A 531 -36.94 3.49 -13.16
CA LEU A 531 -38.30 2.95 -13.35
C LEU A 531 -38.81 2.23 -12.10
N LYS A 532 -37.99 1.38 -11.46
CA LYS A 532 -38.40 0.70 -10.23
C LYS A 532 -38.42 1.62 -9.01
N LEU A 533 -37.52 2.60 -8.93
CA LEU A 533 -37.49 3.57 -7.84
C LEU A 533 -38.71 4.51 -7.88
N ALA A 534 -39.32 4.71 -9.05
CA ALA A 534 -40.55 5.47 -9.19
C ALA A 534 -41.75 4.87 -8.41
N ASP A 535 -41.71 3.57 -8.11
CA ASP A 535 -42.72 2.93 -7.26
C ASP A 535 -42.60 3.34 -5.78
N GLU A 536 -41.40 3.73 -5.35
CA GLU A 536 -41.11 4.10 -3.96
C GLU A 536 -41.03 5.62 -3.74
N GLY A 537 -41.11 6.44 -4.79
CA GLY A 537 -41.05 7.90 -4.65
C GLY A 537 -40.94 8.66 -5.96
N GLU A 538 -40.96 9.98 -5.88
CA GLU A 538 -40.64 10.85 -7.01
C GLU A 538 -39.12 10.84 -7.24
N VAL A 539 -38.69 10.45 -8.44
CA VAL A 539 -37.28 10.32 -8.80
C VAL A 539 -36.87 11.45 -9.75
N ASN A 540 -35.94 12.30 -9.28
CA ASN A 540 -35.28 13.31 -10.09
C ASN A 540 -33.83 12.90 -10.36
N VAL A 541 -33.35 13.13 -11.59
CA VAL A 541 -32.02 12.73 -12.03
C VAL A 541 -31.31 13.95 -12.57
N LEU A 542 -30.21 14.35 -11.92
CA LEU A 542 -29.33 15.42 -12.38
C LEU A 542 -28.11 14.79 -13.07
N LEU A 543 -27.88 15.19 -14.31
CA LEU A 543 -26.75 14.75 -15.14
C LEU A 543 -25.63 15.79 -15.08
N ASP A 544 -24.46 15.43 -15.61
CA ASP A 544 -23.31 16.33 -15.76
C ASP A 544 -22.86 16.96 -14.44
N MET A 545 -22.70 16.12 -13.41
CA MET A 545 -22.24 16.53 -12.08
C MET A 545 -20.81 16.04 -11.82
N ALA A 546 -20.17 16.61 -10.81
CA ALA A 546 -18.86 16.21 -10.31
C ALA A 546 -18.83 16.21 -8.78
N ILE A 547 -18.12 15.26 -8.18
CA ILE A 547 -17.84 15.21 -6.74
C ILE A 547 -16.51 15.92 -6.49
N LEU A 548 -16.54 16.97 -5.70
CA LEU A 548 -15.37 17.69 -5.20
C LEU A 548 -15.15 17.30 -3.74
N SER A 549 -13.94 16.84 -3.42
CA SER A 549 -13.60 16.34 -2.09
C SER A 549 -12.34 17.02 -1.57
N LEU A 550 -12.39 17.43 -0.31
CA LEU A 550 -11.26 17.94 0.46
C LEU A 550 -10.84 16.83 1.43
N VAL A 551 -9.57 16.44 1.37
CA VAL A 551 -9.01 15.33 2.15
C VAL A 551 -7.90 15.86 3.05
N GLY A 552 -7.89 15.43 4.31
CA GLY A 552 -6.82 15.71 5.26
C GLY A 552 -7.03 14.95 6.56
N GLU A 553 -5.98 14.70 7.33
CA GLU A 553 -6.11 14.09 8.65
C GLU A 553 -6.85 15.04 9.61
N GLU A 554 -7.76 14.49 10.43
CA GLU A 554 -8.51 15.24 11.46
C GLU A 554 -9.25 16.51 10.98
N LEU A 555 -9.82 16.52 9.77
CA LEU A 555 -10.71 17.59 9.28
C LEU A 555 -11.88 17.89 10.25
N SER A 556 -12.34 16.92 11.05
CA SER A 556 -13.34 17.16 12.09
C SER A 556 -12.84 18.11 13.20
N ASN A 557 -11.55 18.02 13.56
CA ASN A 557 -10.90 18.86 14.56
C ASN A 557 -10.49 20.22 13.99
N MET A 558 -10.38 20.34 12.65
CA MET A 558 -10.13 21.59 11.94
C MET A 558 -11.38 22.48 11.90
N THR A 559 -11.71 23.06 13.06
CA THR A 559 -12.88 23.95 13.19
C THR A 559 -12.82 25.09 12.18
N GLY A 560 -13.87 25.23 11.37
CA GLY A 560 -13.98 26.28 10.35
C GLY A 560 -13.50 25.89 8.96
N ILE A 561 -12.86 24.73 8.76
CA ILE A 561 -12.38 24.34 7.41
C ILE A 561 -13.53 24.13 6.42
N ALA A 562 -14.62 23.47 6.85
CA ALA A 562 -15.82 23.30 6.06
C ALA A 562 -16.44 24.66 5.69
N GLY A 563 -16.51 25.58 6.67
CA GLY A 563 -16.99 26.95 6.44
C GLY A 563 -16.15 27.72 5.42
N ARG A 564 -14.82 27.59 5.50
CA ARG A 564 -13.90 28.17 4.50
C ARG A 564 -14.11 27.57 3.12
N MET A 565 -14.13 26.24 3.01
CA MET A 565 -14.36 25.54 1.74
C MET A 565 -15.65 26.04 1.05
N PHE A 566 -16.77 26.08 1.77
CA PHE A 566 -18.05 26.51 1.20
C PHE A 566 -18.11 28.01 0.93
N SER A 567 -17.45 28.84 1.73
CA SER A 567 -17.35 30.28 1.47
C SER A 567 -16.59 30.54 0.18
N ILE A 568 -15.45 29.87 -0.03
CA ILE A 568 -14.65 29.97 -1.26
C ILE A 568 -15.47 29.56 -2.49
N LEU A 569 -16.19 28.44 -2.41
CA LEU A 569 -17.06 28.00 -3.51
C LEU A 569 -18.18 29.02 -3.78
N GLY A 570 -18.78 29.58 -2.73
CA GLY A 570 -19.82 30.61 -2.83
C GLY A 570 -19.32 31.91 -3.47
N ASP A 571 -18.16 32.41 -3.05
CA ASP A 571 -17.52 33.63 -3.56
C ASP A 571 -17.19 33.50 -5.05
N HIS A 572 -16.80 32.30 -5.48
CA HIS A 572 -16.54 31.96 -6.89
C HIS A 572 -17.78 31.47 -7.65
N LYS A 573 -18.97 31.68 -7.08
CA LYS A 573 -20.29 31.39 -7.68
C LYS A 573 -20.43 29.95 -8.16
N VAL A 574 -19.91 29.00 -7.39
CA VAL A 574 -20.09 27.57 -7.63
C VAL A 574 -21.30 27.09 -6.83
N ASN A 575 -22.34 26.64 -7.53
CA ASN A 575 -23.50 26.07 -6.85
C ASN A 575 -23.18 24.66 -6.33
N MET A 576 -23.67 24.33 -5.14
CA MET A 576 -23.52 23.01 -4.52
C MET A 576 -24.88 22.34 -4.49
N GLU A 577 -25.01 21.17 -5.13
CA GLU A 577 -26.26 20.40 -5.16
C GLU A 577 -26.39 19.44 -3.99
N MET A 578 -25.25 18.94 -3.49
CA MET A 578 -25.22 18.00 -2.38
C MET A 578 -23.98 18.25 -1.53
N ILE A 579 -24.13 18.13 -0.22
CA ILE A 579 -23.00 18.14 0.73
C ILE A 579 -23.07 16.82 1.50
N SER A 580 -21.91 16.21 1.69
CA SER A 580 -21.75 15.01 2.49
C SER A 580 -20.48 15.14 3.31
N GLN A 581 -20.66 15.13 4.63
CA GLN A 581 -19.59 15.00 5.60
C GLN A 581 -19.96 13.80 6.46
N GLY A 582 -19.16 12.74 6.36
CA GLY A 582 -19.38 11.51 7.12
C GLY A 582 -18.86 11.62 8.55
N ALA A 583 -18.96 10.51 9.29
CA ALA A 583 -18.23 10.32 10.55
C ALA A 583 -16.71 10.13 10.34
N SER A 584 -16.27 9.93 9.09
CA SER A 584 -14.85 9.95 8.75
C SER A 584 -14.34 11.37 8.92
N GLU A 585 -13.44 11.54 9.87
CA GLU A 585 -12.78 12.82 10.20
C GLU A 585 -11.80 13.26 9.11
N ILE A 586 -11.80 12.61 7.93
CA ILE A 586 -10.71 12.74 6.94
C ILE A 586 -11.18 13.38 5.63
N ASN A 587 -12.50 13.47 5.39
CA ASN A 587 -13.03 13.91 4.09
C ASN A 587 -14.30 14.77 4.22
N ILE A 588 -14.32 15.91 3.51
CA ILE A 588 -15.51 16.73 3.26
C ILE A 588 -15.77 16.73 1.75
N SER A 589 -16.96 16.28 1.34
CA SER A 589 -17.33 16.18 -0.07
C SER A 589 -18.57 16.98 -0.41
N CYS A 590 -18.59 17.56 -1.61
CA CYS A 590 -19.77 18.18 -2.18
C CYS A 590 -19.92 17.84 -3.66
N VAL A 591 -21.17 17.84 -4.15
CA VAL A 591 -21.49 17.63 -5.55
C VAL A 591 -21.80 18.97 -6.21
N ILE A 592 -21.11 19.25 -7.31
CA ILE A 592 -21.18 20.51 -8.06
C ILE A 592 -21.44 20.24 -9.55
N PRO A 593 -21.99 21.19 -10.32
CA PRO A 593 -22.10 21.05 -11.77
C PRO A 593 -20.73 20.82 -12.43
N ALA A 594 -20.63 19.84 -13.34
CA ALA A 594 -19.35 19.47 -13.97
C ALA A 594 -18.69 20.62 -14.76
N LYS A 595 -19.50 21.57 -15.26
CA LYS A 595 -19.01 22.80 -15.91
C LYS A 595 -18.16 23.69 -14.98
N ASP A 596 -18.38 23.62 -13.67
CA ASP A 596 -17.70 24.43 -12.66
C ASP A 596 -16.52 23.67 -12.01
N ALA A 597 -16.35 22.39 -12.34
CA ALA A 597 -15.35 21.49 -11.77
C ALA A 597 -13.93 22.07 -11.75
N THR A 598 -13.44 22.49 -12.92
CA THR A 598 -12.07 23.01 -13.06
C THR A 598 -11.87 24.32 -12.29
N ARG A 599 -12.89 25.19 -12.25
CA ARG A 599 -12.84 26.43 -11.46
C ARG A 599 -12.77 26.09 -9.96
N ALA A 600 -13.66 25.23 -9.49
CA ALA A 600 -13.76 24.87 -8.08
C ALA A 600 -12.47 24.23 -7.54
N ILE A 601 -11.88 23.26 -8.25
CA ILE A 601 -10.64 22.60 -7.79
C ILE A 601 -9.45 23.56 -7.77
N ASN A 602 -9.29 24.42 -8.80
CA ASN A 602 -8.19 25.38 -8.85
C ASN A 602 -8.31 26.43 -7.75
N THR A 603 -9.52 26.97 -7.50
CA THR A 603 -9.73 27.94 -6.44
C THR A 603 -9.49 27.33 -5.05
N LEU A 604 -10.04 26.14 -4.77
CA LEU A 604 -9.83 25.49 -3.47
C LEU A 604 -8.35 25.18 -3.24
N HIS A 605 -7.65 24.69 -4.26
CA HIS A 605 -6.21 24.44 -4.16
C HIS A 605 -5.45 25.74 -3.89
N ALA A 606 -5.73 26.80 -4.65
CA ALA A 606 -5.12 28.13 -4.49
C ALA A 606 -5.29 28.67 -3.05
N GLU A 607 -6.49 28.62 -2.50
CA GLU A 607 -6.82 29.30 -1.23
C GLU A 607 -6.63 28.44 0.02
N LEU A 608 -6.67 27.11 -0.08
CA LEU A 608 -6.53 26.20 1.07
C LEU A 608 -5.18 25.48 1.14
N LEU A 609 -4.50 25.27 0.01
CA LEU A 609 -3.29 24.43 -0.07
C LEU A 609 -2.04 25.19 -0.51
N THR A 610 -2.19 26.45 -0.95
CA THR A 610 -1.08 27.20 -1.55
C THR A 610 -0.40 28.17 -0.58
N ILE A 611 -0.75 28.13 0.71
CA ILE A 611 -0.14 28.98 1.73
C ILE A 611 1.30 28.51 1.98
N GLU A 612 2.23 29.48 1.93
CA GLU A 612 3.69 29.34 1.87
C GLU A 612 4.33 28.64 3.08
#